data_AF-A0A958V0T7-F1
#
_entry.id   AF-A0A958V0T7-F1
#
_cell.length_a   1.000
_cell.length_b   1.000
_cell.length_c   1.000
_cell.angle_alpha   90.00
_cell.angle_beta   90.00
_cell.angle_gamma   90.00
#
_symmetry.space_group_name_H-M   'P 1'
#
loop_
_entity.id
_entity.type
_entity.pdbx_description
1 polymer ?
#
loop_
_entity_poly.entity_id
_entity_poly.type
_entity_poly.pdbx_seq_one_letter_code
_entity_poly.pdbx_strand_id
1 'polypeptide(L)'
;MRTKREHTSKYLIAILLVLLFSFVLYQFFTVRSLDEPETTTNNGNVKVVLLEEILDSAAIPDNGFERQFRLLSDHGKLPTTSTYFKTWEYYKIKKNLREIILHNSSDLSDESLAALLEFVSNGGTLFLPNISIDQRMGYFYGLKGNSRMVIDSTARGIFLLSNFLPHGAGGQYDDFNYHDGLESNAFSKDITVLATAVNREQFPLIVENRIGKGKVLLFNTQMAYTDANLNILFSGILSGLEGIPYPVDSIIAPLIAELHEQDTSFEIKSWPEANFIHNENRFSYTVTGVDIQDTGLSDYNWLVYATFNNAETIENQFIKNEHRYIKSPFQHGYLYVVKTQLPELSIDTESLNLNNQLFSNARNTKILNEYKAYNQNRDSLLARFEEQRAAQQQQMQASNASLEKARKISGTTQHRKKIKRETVPDFRTKDTVDSTAWLNYYAKMNQAGEKAVAWQTFKTYIEDHPSKENILFSEQLAGIYGYNSDTDEKYWTGRQYEVSDSLPVLKKYVKLYNNPGNQSEIEKALKRLYLKEPTTANEHAYLAHLIQYNPRLALSELSNLPADNTEGLSDLSASIAKIFAEDKQYDKAYAWAKQTDDIPVVTRLEWLSKQND
;
A
#
# COMPACT_ATOMS: atom_id res chain seq x y z
N MET A 1 -45.40 16.89 -59.39
CA MET A 1 -45.07 16.89 -57.95
C MET A 1 -45.34 15.56 -57.22
N ARG A 2 -46.23 14.68 -57.71
CA ARG A 2 -46.57 13.41 -57.04
C ARG A 2 -45.47 12.32 -57.14
N THR A 3 -44.75 12.25 -58.25
CA THR A 3 -43.72 11.22 -58.53
C THR A 3 -42.39 11.42 -57.78
N LYS A 4 -42.03 12.66 -57.43
CA LYS A 4 -40.80 12.96 -56.67
C LYS A 4 -40.90 12.60 -55.18
N ARG A 5 -42.12 12.61 -54.60
CA ARG A 5 -42.40 12.24 -53.20
C ARG A 5 -42.38 10.73 -52.97
N GLU A 6 -42.79 9.93 -53.95
CA GLU A 6 -42.73 8.46 -53.84
C GLU A 6 -41.30 7.93 -53.92
N HIS A 7 -40.45 8.51 -54.77
CA HIS A 7 -39.04 8.12 -54.82
C HIS A 7 -38.30 8.47 -53.53
N THR A 8 -38.50 9.66 -52.97
CA THR A 8 -37.86 10.06 -51.70
C THR A 8 -38.33 9.22 -50.51
N SER A 9 -39.61 8.81 -50.47
CA SER A 9 -40.13 7.90 -49.44
C SER A 9 -39.48 6.50 -49.49
N LYS A 10 -39.30 5.93 -50.70
CA LYS A 10 -38.64 4.63 -50.87
C LYS A 10 -37.17 4.65 -50.44
N TYR A 11 -36.44 5.73 -50.73
CA TYR A 11 -35.06 5.88 -50.26
C TYR A 11 -34.97 6.05 -48.74
N LEU A 12 -35.90 6.79 -48.13
CA LEU A 12 -35.92 6.97 -46.67
C LEU A 12 -36.19 5.64 -45.95
N ILE A 13 -37.12 4.83 -46.47
CA ILE A 13 -37.42 3.50 -45.94
C ILE A 13 -36.23 2.55 -46.11
N ALA A 14 -35.55 2.59 -47.27
CA ALA A 14 -34.35 1.80 -47.49
C ALA A 14 -33.20 2.17 -46.52
N ILE A 15 -32.99 3.46 -46.27
CA ILE A 15 -31.99 3.94 -45.29
C ILE A 15 -32.36 3.50 -43.88
N LEU A 16 -33.63 3.61 -43.48
CA LEU A 16 -34.11 3.12 -42.19
C LEU A 16 -33.92 1.61 -42.02
N LEU A 17 -34.18 0.82 -43.07
CA LEU A 17 -33.96 -0.63 -43.03
C LEU A 17 -32.48 -1.00 -42.94
N VAL A 18 -31.60 -0.27 -43.63
CA VAL A 18 -30.14 -0.47 -43.51
C VAL A 18 -29.67 -0.10 -42.11
N LEU A 19 -30.12 1.03 -41.54
CA LEU A 19 -29.78 1.42 -40.17
C LEU A 19 -30.30 0.42 -39.14
N LEU A 20 -31.52 -0.11 -39.34
CA LEU A 20 -32.09 -1.13 -38.45
C LEU A 20 -31.33 -2.45 -38.57
N PHE A 21 -30.94 -2.85 -39.78
CA PHE A 21 -30.14 -4.06 -40.02
C PHE A 21 -28.71 -3.91 -39.47
N SER A 22 -28.09 -2.74 -39.61
CA SER A 22 -26.81 -2.41 -38.99
C SER A 22 -26.90 -2.37 -37.47
N PHE A 23 -28.01 -1.88 -36.89
CA PHE A 23 -28.25 -1.91 -35.46
C PHE A 23 -28.47 -3.34 -34.94
N VAL A 24 -29.22 -4.17 -35.67
CA VAL A 24 -29.40 -5.59 -35.34
C VAL A 24 -28.09 -6.36 -35.48
N LEU A 25 -27.31 -6.12 -36.53
CA LEU A 25 -25.96 -6.70 -36.68
C LEU A 25 -25.02 -6.22 -35.57
N TYR A 26 -25.05 -4.93 -35.21
CA TYR A 26 -24.28 -4.40 -34.10
C TYR A 26 -24.65 -5.11 -32.80
N GLN A 27 -25.95 -5.21 -32.47
CA GLN A 27 -26.45 -5.95 -31.32
C GLN A 27 -26.05 -7.44 -31.37
N PHE A 28 -26.16 -8.09 -32.53
CA PHE A 28 -25.80 -9.50 -32.73
C PHE A 28 -24.29 -9.74 -32.60
N PHE A 29 -23.45 -8.81 -33.06
CA PHE A 29 -22.00 -8.86 -32.91
C PHE A 29 -21.54 -8.48 -31.50
N THR A 30 -22.17 -7.53 -30.81
CA THR A 30 -21.89 -7.26 -29.39
C THR A 30 -22.35 -8.40 -28.49
N VAL A 31 -23.46 -9.07 -28.82
CA VAL A 31 -23.91 -10.26 -28.06
C VAL A 31 -23.00 -11.46 -28.35
N ARG A 32 -22.48 -11.63 -29.57
CA ARG A 32 -21.50 -12.69 -29.90
C ARG A 32 -20.06 -12.40 -29.48
N SER A 33 -19.66 -11.13 -29.31
CA SER A 33 -18.33 -10.78 -28.82
C SER A 33 -18.23 -10.83 -27.29
N LEU A 34 -19.33 -11.19 -26.59
CA LEU A 34 -19.37 -11.40 -25.14
C LEU A 34 -19.18 -12.85 -24.71
N ASP A 35 -19.08 -13.78 -25.68
CA ASP A 35 -18.70 -15.15 -25.44
C ASP A 35 -17.36 -15.41 -26.16
N GLU A 36 -16.26 -14.92 -25.57
CA GLU A 36 -14.98 -15.61 -25.81
C GLU A 36 -15.18 -17.08 -25.40
N PRO A 37 -14.68 -18.06 -26.16
CA PRO A 37 -14.76 -19.44 -25.75
C PRO A 37 -14.01 -19.56 -24.42
N GLU A 38 -14.76 -19.84 -23.35
CA GLU A 38 -14.20 -20.27 -22.07
C GLU A 38 -13.11 -21.29 -22.38
N THR A 39 -11.88 -21.03 -21.94
CA THR A 39 -10.73 -21.89 -22.24
C THR A 39 -10.98 -23.26 -21.62
N THR A 40 -11.57 -24.16 -22.41
CA THR A 40 -11.81 -25.54 -22.04
C THR A 40 -10.45 -26.22 -21.95
N THR A 41 -10.12 -26.73 -20.77
CA THR A 41 -9.06 -27.74 -20.68
C THR A 41 -9.50 -28.98 -21.46
N ASN A 42 -8.56 -29.84 -21.87
CA ASN A 42 -8.81 -31.04 -22.71
C ASN A 42 -9.86 -32.04 -22.14
N ASN A 43 -10.39 -31.78 -20.94
CA ASN A 43 -11.40 -32.59 -20.25
C ASN A 43 -12.78 -31.91 -20.13
N GLY A 44 -13.00 -30.75 -20.75
CA GLY A 44 -14.30 -30.05 -20.71
C GLY A 44 -14.58 -29.24 -19.44
N ASN A 45 -13.61 -29.12 -18.52
CA ASN A 45 -13.74 -28.27 -17.34
C ASN A 45 -13.40 -26.81 -17.70
N VAL A 46 -14.34 -25.90 -17.40
CA VAL A 46 -14.16 -24.44 -17.44
C VAL A 46 -13.24 -24.05 -16.28
N LYS A 47 -12.18 -23.29 -16.56
CA LYS A 47 -11.29 -22.77 -15.51
C LYS A 47 -12.04 -21.70 -14.71
N VAL A 48 -12.52 -22.07 -13.51
CA VAL A 48 -13.13 -21.14 -12.55
C VAL A 48 -12.07 -20.13 -12.10
N VAL A 49 -12.44 -18.85 -12.07
CA VAL A 49 -11.59 -17.76 -11.57
C VAL A 49 -12.47 -16.87 -10.68
N LEU A 50 -12.15 -16.85 -9.39
CA LEU A 50 -12.88 -16.04 -8.41
C LEU A 50 -12.13 -14.75 -8.04
N LEU A 51 -10.80 -14.75 -8.19
CA LEU A 51 -9.96 -13.61 -7.87
C LEU A 51 -9.12 -13.19 -9.08
N GLU A 52 -9.02 -11.88 -9.27
CA GLU A 52 -8.15 -11.28 -10.27
C GLU A 52 -7.25 -10.26 -9.60
N GLU A 53 -5.94 -10.51 -9.70
CA GLU A 53 -4.92 -9.55 -9.29
C GLU A 53 -4.54 -8.67 -10.48
N ILE A 54 -4.67 -7.36 -10.31
CA ILE A 54 -4.25 -6.37 -11.30
C ILE A 54 -2.85 -5.89 -10.95
N LEU A 55 -1.87 -6.29 -11.76
CA LEU A 55 -0.45 -6.01 -11.59
C LEU A 55 -0.03 -4.76 -12.36
N ASP A 56 0.85 -3.95 -11.78
CA ASP A 56 1.53 -2.87 -12.49
C ASP A 56 2.63 -3.43 -13.42
N SER A 57 2.90 -2.75 -14.54
CA SER A 57 3.97 -3.12 -15.46
C SER A 57 5.36 -2.78 -14.89
N ALA A 58 5.95 -3.72 -14.16
CA ALA A 58 7.39 -3.88 -13.92
C ALA A 58 8.17 -2.73 -13.21
N ALA A 59 7.54 -1.68 -12.70
CA ALA A 59 8.25 -0.48 -12.23
C ALA A 59 8.25 -0.22 -10.71
N ILE A 60 7.43 -0.92 -9.91
CA ILE A 60 7.39 -0.74 -8.45
C ILE A 60 8.11 -1.90 -7.77
N PRO A 61 9.01 -1.66 -6.80
CA PRO A 61 9.55 -2.71 -5.96
C PRO A 61 8.40 -3.48 -5.29
N ASP A 62 8.30 -4.78 -5.52
CA ASP A 62 7.37 -5.66 -4.81
C ASP A 62 7.63 -5.47 -3.32
N ASN A 63 6.63 -4.97 -2.59
CA ASN A 63 6.70 -4.83 -1.14
C ASN A 63 6.55 -6.19 -0.43
N GLY A 64 6.71 -7.30 -1.16
CA GLY A 64 6.54 -8.66 -0.67
C GLY A 64 5.12 -9.18 -0.88
N PHE A 65 4.15 -8.34 -1.25
CA PHE A 65 2.77 -8.80 -1.43
C PHE A 65 2.68 -9.90 -2.48
N GLU A 66 3.27 -9.73 -3.67
CA GLU A 66 3.08 -10.66 -4.79
C GLU A 66 3.59 -12.05 -4.41
N ARG A 67 4.69 -12.10 -3.65
CA ARG A 67 5.21 -13.33 -3.05
C ARG A 67 4.21 -13.95 -2.06
N GLN A 68 3.70 -13.17 -1.10
CA GLN A 68 2.79 -13.68 -0.08
C GLN A 68 1.42 -14.08 -0.66
N PHE A 69 0.93 -13.34 -1.65
CA PHE A 69 -0.30 -13.67 -2.36
C PHE A 69 -0.18 -14.95 -3.17
N ARG A 70 0.95 -15.17 -3.88
CA ARG A 70 1.22 -16.45 -4.54
C ARG A 70 1.27 -17.59 -3.54
N LEU A 71 1.99 -17.42 -2.43
CA LEU A 71 2.05 -18.42 -1.37
C LEU A 71 0.66 -18.80 -0.84
N LEU A 72 -0.18 -17.80 -0.52
CA LEU A 72 -1.56 -18.01 -0.09
C LEU A 72 -2.43 -18.63 -1.18
N SER A 73 -2.24 -18.24 -2.43
CA SER A 73 -3.00 -18.78 -3.55
C SER A 73 -2.67 -20.25 -3.81
N ASP A 74 -1.38 -20.60 -3.73
CA ASP A 74 -0.90 -21.96 -3.98
C ASP A 74 -1.27 -22.92 -2.84
N HIS A 75 -1.22 -22.47 -1.58
CA HIS A 75 -1.57 -23.29 -0.41
C HIS A 75 -3.07 -23.30 -0.12
N GLY A 76 -3.74 -22.15 -0.26
CA GLY A 76 -5.20 -22.04 -0.17
C GLY A 76 -5.93 -22.56 -1.40
N LYS A 77 -5.18 -22.94 -2.44
CA LYS A 77 -5.70 -23.45 -3.72
C LYS A 77 -6.73 -22.50 -4.30
N LEU A 78 -6.43 -21.21 -4.22
CA LEU A 78 -7.34 -20.15 -4.63
C LEU A 78 -7.42 -20.11 -6.17
N PRO A 79 -8.64 -20.06 -6.76
CA PRO A 79 -8.81 -19.94 -8.21
C PRO A 79 -8.53 -18.51 -8.66
N THR A 80 -7.25 -18.18 -8.86
CA THR A 80 -6.77 -16.84 -9.19
C THR A 80 -6.37 -16.69 -10.67
N THR A 81 -6.32 -15.43 -11.11
CA THR A 81 -5.62 -15.00 -12.32
C THR A 81 -4.91 -13.69 -12.03
N SER A 82 -3.82 -13.40 -12.74
CA SER A 82 -3.17 -12.09 -12.66
C SER A 82 -3.12 -11.47 -14.06
N THR A 83 -3.45 -10.18 -14.16
CA THR A 83 -3.47 -9.42 -15.40
C THR A 83 -2.67 -8.14 -15.23
N TYR A 84 -1.82 -7.81 -16.21
CA TYR A 84 -1.10 -6.55 -16.18
C TYR A 84 -1.98 -5.37 -16.59
N PHE A 85 -1.75 -4.24 -15.93
CA PHE A 85 -2.43 -2.97 -16.12
C PHE A 85 -2.62 -2.59 -17.60
N LYS A 86 -1.53 -2.62 -18.39
CA LYS A 86 -1.53 -2.24 -19.81
C LYS A 86 -2.41 -3.13 -20.70
N THR A 87 -2.77 -4.30 -20.21
CA THR A 87 -3.57 -5.30 -20.92
C THR A 87 -4.94 -5.53 -20.28
N TRP A 88 -5.21 -4.89 -19.14
CA TRP A 88 -6.48 -5.01 -18.45
C TRP A 88 -7.51 -4.13 -19.14
N GLU A 89 -8.48 -4.75 -19.80
CA GLU A 89 -9.56 -4.06 -20.52
C GLU A 89 -10.87 -4.21 -19.75
N TYR A 90 -11.57 -3.10 -19.55
CA TYR A 90 -12.76 -3.01 -18.70
C TYR A 90 -13.89 -4.01 -19.00
N TYR A 91 -13.99 -4.53 -20.23
CA TYR A 91 -15.01 -5.50 -20.65
C TYR A 91 -14.63 -6.97 -20.36
N LYS A 92 -13.49 -7.21 -19.70
CA LYS A 92 -12.96 -8.56 -19.41
C LYS A 92 -13.19 -9.03 -17.97
N ILE A 93 -13.88 -8.25 -17.12
CA ILE A 93 -14.25 -8.70 -15.78
C ILE A 93 -15.10 -9.97 -15.92
N LYS A 94 -14.56 -11.09 -15.45
CA LYS A 94 -15.20 -12.40 -15.59
C LYS A 94 -16.49 -12.44 -14.78
N LYS A 95 -17.49 -13.14 -15.31
CA LYS A 95 -18.83 -13.23 -14.70
C LYS A 95 -18.83 -13.84 -13.30
N ASN A 96 -17.91 -14.76 -13.01
CA ASN A 96 -17.75 -15.42 -11.72
C ASN A 96 -16.76 -14.74 -10.78
N LEU A 97 -16.18 -13.60 -11.20
CA LEU A 97 -15.23 -12.89 -10.38
C LEU A 97 -15.92 -12.34 -9.13
N ARG A 98 -15.37 -12.63 -7.95
CA ARG A 98 -15.89 -12.17 -6.65
C ARG A 98 -15.04 -11.07 -6.04
N GLU A 99 -13.73 -11.11 -6.32
CA GLU A 99 -12.77 -10.17 -5.77
C GLU A 99 -11.76 -9.69 -6.82
N ILE A 100 -11.48 -8.39 -6.80
CA ILE A 100 -10.36 -7.78 -7.52
C ILE A 100 -9.37 -7.27 -6.49
N ILE A 101 -8.10 -7.64 -6.66
CA ILE A 101 -6.99 -7.16 -5.85
C ILE A 101 -6.21 -6.13 -6.66
N LEU A 102 -6.08 -4.92 -6.11
CA LEU A 102 -5.45 -3.79 -6.79
C LEU A 102 -4.37 -3.15 -5.93
N HIS A 103 -3.13 -3.18 -6.41
CA HIS A 103 -1.96 -2.64 -5.71
C HIS A 103 -1.78 -1.14 -5.86
N ASN A 104 -2.00 -0.66 -7.08
CA ASN A 104 -1.82 0.73 -7.43
C ASN A 104 -2.82 1.09 -8.52
N SER A 105 -3.39 2.29 -8.42
CA SER A 105 -4.38 2.81 -9.35
C SER A 105 -3.86 3.95 -10.21
N SER A 106 -2.63 4.44 -10.00
CA SER A 106 -2.11 5.64 -10.67
C SER A 106 -2.27 5.60 -12.18
N ASP A 107 -2.11 4.42 -12.76
CA ASP A 107 -2.11 4.23 -14.19
C ASP A 107 -3.51 3.88 -14.73
N LEU A 108 -4.48 3.53 -13.86
CA LEU A 108 -5.88 3.23 -14.25
C LEU A 108 -6.50 4.35 -15.06
N SER A 109 -7.13 4.00 -16.17
CA SER A 109 -7.97 4.92 -16.93
C SER A 109 -9.28 5.19 -16.19
N ASP A 110 -9.95 6.28 -16.53
CA ASP A 110 -11.24 6.61 -15.91
C ASP A 110 -12.33 5.56 -16.26
N GLU A 111 -12.25 4.93 -17.44
CA GLU A 111 -13.11 3.81 -17.82
C GLU A 111 -12.85 2.58 -16.95
N SER A 112 -11.59 2.31 -16.64
CA SER A 112 -11.17 1.22 -15.76
C SER A 112 -11.71 1.43 -14.34
N LEU A 113 -11.60 2.66 -13.83
CA LEU A 113 -12.20 3.04 -12.54
C LEU A 113 -13.73 2.94 -12.57
N ALA A 114 -14.38 3.31 -13.67
CA ALA A 114 -15.83 3.16 -13.81
C ALA A 114 -16.26 1.69 -13.80
N ALA A 115 -15.48 0.79 -14.39
CA ALA A 115 -15.73 -0.65 -14.36
C ALA A 115 -15.50 -1.26 -12.97
N LEU A 116 -14.46 -0.83 -12.25
CA LEU A 116 -14.28 -1.18 -10.84
C LEU A 116 -15.47 -0.72 -10.00
N LEU A 117 -15.95 0.51 -10.23
CA LEU A 117 -17.12 1.02 -9.53
C LEU A 117 -18.36 0.18 -9.82
N GLU A 118 -18.57 -0.21 -11.09
CA GLU A 118 -19.69 -1.06 -11.50
C GLU A 118 -19.60 -2.44 -10.82
N PHE A 119 -18.44 -3.08 -10.88
CA PHE A 119 -18.15 -4.35 -10.21
C PHE A 119 -18.47 -4.31 -8.71
N VAL A 120 -17.90 -3.35 -7.97
CA VAL A 120 -18.13 -3.21 -6.53
C VAL A 120 -19.60 -2.88 -6.26
N SER A 121 -20.19 -1.97 -7.03
CA SER A 121 -21.60 -1.56 -6.83
C SER A 121 -22.60 -2.72 -6.95
N ASN A 122 -22.25 -3.74 -7.74
CA ASN A 122 -23.06 -4.92 -7.97
C ASN A 122 -22.81 -6.05 -6.95
N GLY A 123 -21.81 -5.95 -6.07
CA GLY A 123 -21.57 -6.97 -5.04
C GLY A 123 -20.14 -7.48 -4.99
N GLY A 124 -19.29 -7.08 -5.96
CA GLY A 124 -17.88 -7.41 -5.94
C GLY A 124 -17.14 -6.80 -4.75
N THR A 125 -16.04 -7.45 -4.36
CA THR A 125 -15.10 -6.91 -3.36
C THR A 125 -13.88 -6.36 -4.06
N LEU A 126 -13.53 -5.11 -3.79
CA LEU A 126 -12.24 -4.54 -4.19
C LEU A 126 -11.32 -4.55 -2.98
N PHE A 127 -10.27 -5.37 -3.03
CA PHE A 127 -9.26 -5.43 -1.98
C PHE A 127 -8.03 -4.62 -2.39
N LEU A 128 -7.67 -3.68 -1.53
CA LEU A 128 -6.55 -2.75 -1.70
C LEU A 128 -5.57 -3.03 -0.56
N PRO A 129 -4.57 -3.91 -0.78
CA PRO A 129 -3.59 -4.23 0.25
C PRO A 129 -2.67 -3.06 0.58
N ASN A 130 -2.55 -2.08 -0.33
CA ASN A 130 -1.80 -0.87 -0.06
C ASN A 130 -2.59 0.36 -0.44
N ILE A 131 -2.25 1.47 0.21
CA ILE A 131 -2.77 2.77 -0.18
C ILE A 131 -1.99 3.31 -1.39
N SER A 132 -2.73 3.80 -2.38
CA SER A 132 -2.20 4.63 -3.47
C SER A 132 -2.62 6.08 -3.27
N ILE A 133 -1.76 7.02 -3.69
CA ILE A 133 -2.01 8.47 -3.60
C ILE A 133 -2.82 9.01 -4.80
N ASP A 134 -3.50 8.13 -5.55
CA ASP A 134 -4.41 8.51 -6.62
C ASP A 134 -5.72 9.07 -6.06
N GLN A 135 -5.91 10.38 -6.21
CA GLN A 135 -7.06 11.10 -5.69
C GLN A 135 -8.41 10.64 -6.25
N ARG A 136 -8.43 9.93 -7.39
CA ARG A 136 -9.65 9.35 -7.98
C ARG A 136 -10.18 8.17 -7.17
N MET A 137 -9.29 7.51 -6.43
CA MET A 137 -9.66 6.41 -5.55
C MET A 137 -10.28 6.86 -4.22
N GLY A 138 -10.29 8.16 -3.91
CA GLY A 138 -10.81 8.66 -2.64
C GLY A 138 -12.27 8.23 -2.34
N TYR A 139 -13.12 8.11 -3.36
CA TYR A 139 -14.48 7.57 -3.20
C TYR A 139 -14.46 6.09 -2.79
N PHE A 140 -13.58 5.28 -3.39
CA PHE A 140 -13.40 3.87 -3.08
C PHE A 140 -12.88 3.68 -1.65
N TYR A 141 -11.91 4.49 -1.24
CA TYR A 141 -11.33 4.46 0.11
C TYR A 141 -12.30 4.98 1.19
N GLY A 142 -13.41 5.62 0.80
CA GLY A 142 -14.35 6.24 1.73
C GLY A 142 -13.83 7.53 2.34
N LEU A 143 -13.04 8.30 1.59
CA LEU A 143 -12.57 9.62 2.01
C LEU A 143 -13.69 10.66 1.96
N LYS A 144 -13.49 11.78 2.65
CA LYS A 144 -14.35 12.95 2.51
C LYS A 144 -14.09 13.60 1.16
N GLY A 145 -15.14 14.09 0.49
CA GLY A 145 -14.99 14.79 -0.80
C GLY A 145 -14.12 16.05 -0.76
N ASN A 146 -13.80 16.56 0.43
CA ASN A 146 -12.90 17.68 0.66
C ASN A 146 -11.56 17.31 1.32
N SER A 147 -11.28 16.02 1.52
CA SER A 147 -10.06 15.59 2.18
C SER A 147 -8.83 15.78 1.30
N ARG A 148 -7.69 16.06 1.92
CA ARG A 148 -6.38 15.90 1.29
C ARG A 148 -5.82 14.53 1.67
N MET A 149 -5.11 13.91 0.74
CA MET A 149 -4.35 12.68 1.00
C MET A 149 -3.04 13.04 1.69
N VAL A 150 -3.10 13.34 2.98
CA VAL A 150 -1.92 13.61 3.83
C VAL A 150 -1.51 12.31 4.50
N ILE A 151 -0.22 11.99 4.45
CA ILE A 151 0.36 10.77 5.00
C ILE A 151 0.80 10.99 6.45
N ASP A 152 0.39 10.09 7.35
CA ASP A 152 0.94 9.94 8.69
C ASP A 152 2.03 8.86 8.67
N SER A 153 3.28 9.31 8.74
CA SER A 153 4.46 8.43 8.75
C SER A 153 4.86 7.96 10.16
N THR A 154 3.98 8.12 11.15
CA THR A 154 4.28 7.80 12.56
C THR A 154 3.44 6.67 13.11
N ALA A 155 2.34 6.31 12.44
CA ALA A 155 1.48 5.20 12.81
C ALA A 155 2.20 3.85 12.61
N ARG A 156 2.17 2.98 13.62
CA ARG A 156 2.82 1.65 13.61
C ARG A 156 2.05 0.62 14.43
N GLY A 157 2.26 -0.66 14.07
CA GLY A 157 1.64 -1.83 14.69
C GLY A 157 0.13 -1.93 14.42
N ILE A 158 -0.44 -3.12 14.52
CA ILE A 158 -1.86 -3.39 14.21
C ILE A 158 -2.63 -3.66 15.51
N PHE A 159 -3.69 -2.88 15.77
CA PHE A 159 -4.66 -3.13 16.83
C PHE A 159 -6.02 -3.46 16.21
N LEU A 160 -6.56 -4.65 16.48
CA LEU A 160 -7.80 -5.10 15.88
C LEU A 160 -9.02 -4.59 16.67
N LEU A 161 -9.88 -3.80 16.04
CA LEU A 161 -11.15 -3.35 16.63
C LEU A 161 -12.27 -4.37 16.46
N SER A 162 -12.11 -5.26 15.49
CA SER A 162 -13.08 -6.28 15.11
C SER A 162 -12.40 -7.64 15.04
N ASN A 163 -13.19 -8.72 14.90
CA ASN A 163 -12.64 -10.07 14.68
C ASN A 163 -12.12 -10.22 13.25
N PHE A 164 -11.28 -9.29 12.77
CA PHE A 164 -10.70 -9.36 11.43
C PHE A 164 -9.83 -10.62 11.26
N LEU A 165 -9.23 -11.07 12.35
CA LEU A 165 -8.77 -12.44 12.56
C LEU A 165 -9.79 -13.18 13.47
N PRO A 166 -9.90 -14.52 13.39
CA PRO A 166 -10.75 -15.30 14.28
C PRO A 166 -10.46 -14.94 15.74
N HIS A 167 -11.48 -14.52 16.51
CA HIS A 167 -11.33 -14.04 17.89
C HIS A 167 -10.36 -12.86 18.13
N GLY A 168 -9.84 -12.23 17.07
CA GLY A 168 -8.79 -11.24 17.19
C GLY A 168 -9.20 -9.87 17.74
N ALA A 169 -10.48 -9.61 18.01
CA ALA A 169 -10.92 -8.31 18.52
C ALA A 169 -10.24 -7.95 19.85
N GLY A 170 -9.62 -6.77 19.91
CA GLY A 170 -8.80 -6.31 21.04
C GLY A 170 -7.36 -6.81 21.02
N GLY A 171 -6.98 -7.65 20.04
CA GLY A 171 -5.63 -8.14 19.85
C GLY A 171 -4.69 -7.10 19.24
N GLN A 172 -3.40 -7.21 19.58
CA GLN A 172 -2.32 -6.35 19.10
C GLN A 172 -1.24 -7.19 18.40
N TYR A 173 -0.79 -6.71 17.24
CA TYR A 173 0.32 -7.25 16.47
C TYR A 173 1.32 -6.12 16.23
N ASP A 174 2.33 -6.01 17.10
CA ASP A 174 3.37 -4.97 16.98
C ASP A 174 4.57 -5.55 16.25
N ASP A 175 4.64 -5.30 14.95
CA ASP A 175 5.78 -5.66 14.09
C ASP A 175 6.80 -4.51 13.98
N PHE A 176 6.63 -3.44 14.77
CA PHE A 176 7.41 -2.19 14.71
C PHE A 176 7.41 -1.48 13.34
N ASN A 177 6.63 -1.95 12.36
CA ASN A 177 6.59 -1.36 11.02
C ASN A 177 5.70 -0.13 11.00
N TYR A 178 6.20 0.93 10.37
CA TYR A 178 5.40 2.12 10.07
C TYR A 178 4.46 1.83 8.91
N HIS A 179 3.24 2.37 9.00
CA HIS A 179 2.23 2.17 7.97
C HIS A 179 2.34 3.18 6.83
N ASP A 180 2.81 4.40 7.06
CA ASP A 180 2.85 5.45 6.03
C ASP A 180 1.50 5.61 5.29
N GLY A 181 0.39 5.52 6.02
CA GLY A 181 -0.96 5.65 5.48
C GLY A 181 -1.58 7.04 5.66
N LEU A 182 -2.79 7.23 5.14
CA LEU A 182 -3.53 8.48 5.23
C LEU A 182 -3.93 8.82 6.67
N GLU A 183 -3.85 10.10 7.03
CA GLU A 183 -4.34 10.63 8.29
C GLU A 183 -5.84 10.35 8.50
N SER A 184 -6.24 10.09 9.75
CA SER A 184 -7.64 9.85 10.14
C SER A 184 -8.62 10.93 9.69
N ASN A 185 -8.15 12.18 9.60
CA ASN A 185 -9.00 13.31 9.21
C ASN A 185 -9.49 13.21 7.75
N ALA A 186 -8.83 12.42 6.91
CA ALA A 186 -9.16 12.27 5.50
C ALA A 186 -10.41 11.40 5.30
N PHE A 187 -10.61 10.41 6.16
CA PHE A 187 -11.69 9.45 6.03
C PHE A 187 -13.06 10.02 6.42
N SER A 188 -14.10 9.57 5.73
CA SER A 188 -15.49 9.82 6.10
C SER A 188 -15.80 9.17 7.45
N LYS A 189 -16.91 9.59 8.07
CA LYS A 189 -17.45 8.91 9.26
C LYS A 189 -18.25 7.65 8.92
N ASP A 190 -18.56 7.45 7.64
CA ASP A 190 -19.43 6.38 7.17
C ASP A 190 -18.65 5.09 6.82
N ILE A 191 -17.31 5.12 6.91
CA ILE A 191 -16.49 3.91 6.81
C ILE A 191 -16.56 3.09 8.10
N THR A 192 -16.31 1.79 7.96
CA THR A 192 -16.08 0.91 9.11
C THR A 192 -14.57 0.76 9.31
N VAL A 193 -14.07 1.07 10.50
CA VAL A 193 -12.67 0.84 10.86
C VAL A 193 -12.56 -0.53 11.55
N LEU A 194 -11.83 -1.45 10.92
CA LEU A 194 -11.67 -2.84 11.37
C LEU A 194 -10.41 -3.02 12.23
N ALA A 195 -9.38 -2.19 11.99
CA ALA A 195 -8.16 -2.13 12.78
C ALA A 195 -7.58 -0.72 12.79
N THR A 196 -6.83 -0.39 13.84
CA THR A 196 -6.10 0.87 14.01
C THR A 196 -4.62 0.62 14.19
N ALA A 197 -3.81 1.70 14.17
CA ALA A 197 -2.43 1.57 14.61
C ALA A 197 -2.34 1.48 16.14
N VAL A 198 -1.40 0.70 16.65
CA VAL A 198 -1.19 0.50 18.11
C VAL A 198 -0.87 1.82 18.81
N ASN A 199 0.04 2.61 18.23
CA ASN A 199 0.50 3.86 18.83
C ASN A 199 -0.39 5.07 18.49
N ARG A 200 -1.42 4.87 17.66
CA ARG A 200 -2.35 5.90 17.19
C ARG A 200 -3.75 5.31 17.11
N GLU A 201 -4.47 5.29 18.23
CA GLU A 201 -5.81 4.68 18.36
C GLU A 201 -6.86 5.20 17.35
N GLN A 202 -6.65 6.40 16.79
CA GLN A 202 -7.55 6.97 15.79
C GLN A 202 -7.10 6.73 14.35
N PHE A 203 -5.90 6.21 14.11
CA PHE A 203 -5.38 5.97 12.78
C PHE A 203 -6.12 4.78 12.16
N PRO A 204 -6.90 4.97 11.08
CA PRO A 204 -7.70 3.90 10.51
C PRO A 204 -6.80 3.04 9.61
N LEU A 205 -6.37 1.89 10.11
CA LEU A 205 -5.40 1.04 9.43
C LEU A 205 -6.07 0.08 8.45
N ILE A 206 -7.10 -0.64 8.88
CA ILE A 206 -7.91 -1.50 8.00
C ILE A 206 -9.30 -0.91 7.97
N VAL A 207 -9.79 -0.56 6.78
CA VAL A 207 -11.08 0.09 6.60
C VAL A 207 -11.93 -0.64 5.56
N GLU A 208 -13.23 -0.73 5.85
CA GLU A 208 -14.25 -1.19 4.91
C GLU A 208 -15.12 0.00 4.51
N ASN A 209 -15.26 0.22 3.20
CA ASN A 209 -16.19 1.18 2.63
C ASN A 209 -17.22 0.46 1.76
N ARG A 210 -18.51 0.59 2.08
CA ARG A 210 -19.59 -0.08 1.35
C ARG A 210 -20.05 0.77 0.18
N ILE A 211 -20.07 0.17 -1.02
CA ILE A 211 -20.52 0.82 -2.24
C ILE A 211 -21.55 -0.09 -2.90
N GLY A 212 -22.81 0.35 -2.89
CA GLY A 212 -23.91 -0.46 -3.41
C GLY A 212 -24.08 -1.75 -2.65
N LYS A 213 -24.02 -2.89 -3.34
CA LYS A 213 -24.11 -4.21 -2.72
C LYS A 213 -22.75 -4.76 -2.27
N GLY A 214 -21.65 -4.25 -2.83
CA GLY A 214 -20.31 -4.73 -2.53
C GLY A 214 -19.57 -3.80 -1.57
N LYS A 215 -18.25 -3.97 -1.53
CA LYS A 215 -17.38 -3.25 -0.61
C LYS A 215 -15.98 -3.05 -1.17
N VAL A 216 -15.30 -2.08 -0.59
CA VAL A 216 -13.87 -1.85 -0.74
C VAL A 216 -13.23 -2.13 0.61
N LEU A 217 -12.28 -3.05 0.66
CA LEU A 217 -11.44 -3.30 1.82
C LEU A 217 -10.08 -2.66 1.54
N LEU A 218 -9.69 -1.66 2.34
CA LEU A 218 -8.43 -0.96 2.21
C LEU A 218 -7.56 -1.21 3.44
N PHE A 219 -6.32 -1.61 3.19
CA PHE A 219 -5.26 -1.51 4.18
C PHE A 219 -4.55 -0.17 3.91
N ASN A 220 -4.78 0.77 4.82
CA ASN A 220 -4.22 2.11 4.80
C ASN A 220 -2.75 2.09 5.24
N THR A 221 -1.92 1.43 4.43
CA THR A 221 -0.51 1.16 4.70
C THR A 221 0.28 1.07 3.40
N GLN A 222 1.59 1.29 3.49
CA GLN A 222 2.59 1.00 2.48
C GLN A 222 3.65 0.02 3.02
N MET A 223 3.41 -0.59 4.18
CA MET A 223 4.35 -1.53 4.80
C MET A 223 4.65 -2.71 3.87
N ALA A 224 5.82 -3.31 4.05
CA ALA A 224 6.18 -4.55 3.37
C ALA A 224 5.44 -5.75 3.98
N TYR A 225 5.03 -6.69 3.14
CA TYR A 225 4.40 -7.94 3.52
C TYR A 225 5.44 -9.03 3.77
N THR A 226 5.38 -9.61 4.97
CA THR A 226 6.20 -10.76 5.37
C THR A 226 5.30 -11.88 5.88
N ASP A 227 5.90 -13.03 6.21
CA ASP A 227 5.18 -14.17 6.79
C ASP A 227 4.44 -13.80 8.09
N ALA A 228 4.92 -12.77 8.82
CA ALA A 228 4.27 -12.26 10.03
C ALA A 228 2.89 -11.64 9.76
N ASN A 229 2.65 -11.14 8.55
CA ASN A 229 1.41 -10.47 8.17
C ASN A 229 0.50 -11.37 7.30
N LEU A 230 0.87 -12.64 7.11
CA LEU A 230 0.21 -13.57 6.20
C LEU A 230 -1.26 -13.81 6.56
N ASN A 231 -1.56 -13.97 7.85
CA ASN A 231 -2.92 -14.18 8.36
C ASN A 231 -3.82 -12.96 8.14
N ILE A 232 -3.26 -11.74 8.31
CA ILE A 232 -3.98 -10.49 8.05
C ILE A 232 -4.29 -10.37 6.56
N LEU A 233 -3.30 -10.67 5.71
CA LEU A 233 -3.48 -10.67 4.27
C LEU A 233 -4.54 -11.69 3.81
N PHE A 234 -4.44 -12.93 4.27
CA PHE A 234 -5.38 -13.98 3.92
C PHE A 234 -6.80 -13.64 4.40
N SER A 235 -6.93 -13.01 5.56
CA SER A 235 -8.23 -12.54 6.03
C SER A 235 -8.83 -11.46 5.12
N GLY A 236 -7.99 -10.57 4.56
CA GLY A 236 -8.43 -9.63 3.53
C GLY A 236 -9.03 -10.34 2.31
N ILE A 237 -8.35 -11.37 1.82
CA ILE A 237 -8.78 -12.20 0.68
C ILE A 237 -10.07 -12.99 1.00
N LEU A 238 -10.19 -13.57 2.19
CA LEU A 238 -11.42 -14.30 2.56
C LEU A 238 -12.64 -13.39 2.63
N SER A 239 -12.45 -12.08 2.79
CA SER A 239 -13.53 -11.11 2.92
C SER A 239 -14.43 -11.02 1.67
N GLY A 240 -13.90 -11.34 0.49
CA GLY A 240 -14.66 -11.35 -0.78
C GLY A 240 -15.15 -12.73 -1.21
N LEU A 241 -14.88 -13.78 -0.43
CA LEU A 241 -15.05 -15.18 -0.85
C LEU A 241 -16.03 -15.97 0.01
N GLU A 242 -17.14 -15.33 0.36
CA GLU A 242 -18.21 -15.97 1.11
C GLU A 242 -18.71 -17.26 0.42
N GLY A 243 -18.91 -18.31 1.21
CA GLY A 243 -19.46 -19.59 0.75
C GLY A 243 -18.54 -20.42 -0.13
N ILE A 244 -17.26 -20.08 -0.23
CA ILE A 244 -16.27 -20.88 -0.97
C ILE A 244 -15.50 -21.79 0.01
N PRO A 245 -15.45 -23.11 -0.25
CA PRO A 245 -14.59 -24.04 0.48
C PRO A 245 -13.11 -23.88 0.16
N TYR A 246 -12.26 -23.99 1.19
CA TYR A 246 -10.80 -24.01 1.05
C TYR A 246 -10.19 -25.16 1.85
N PRO A 247 -9.23 -25.92 1.31
CA PRO A 247 -8.54 -26.92 2.10
C PRO A 247 -7.72 -26.24 3.20
N VAL A 248 -7.77 -26.80 4.41
CA VAL A 248 -6.87 -26.40 5.50
C VAL A 248 -5.46 -26.92 5.20
N ASP A 249 -4.49 -26.07 4.89
CA ASP A 249 -3.07 -26.42 4.76
C ASP A 249 -2.26 -25.88 5.96
N SER A 250 -1.05 -26.39 6.16
CA SER A 250 -0.01 -25.93 7.09
C SER A 250 0.21 -24.42 7.14
N ILE A 251 0.09 -23.72 6.00
CA ILE A 251 0.24 -22.25 5.95
C ILE A 251 -0.98 -21.52 6.51
N ILE A 252 -2.16 -22.12 6.37
CA ILE A 252 -3.44 -21.55 6.82
C ILE A 252 -3.76 -22.02 8.25
N ALA A 253 -3.18 -23.14 8.68
CA ALA A 253 -3.36 -23.72 10.01
C ALA A 253 -3.13 -22.72 11.17
N PRO A 254 -2.15 -21.80 11.12
CA PRO A 254 -1.98 -20.78 12.16
C PRO A 254 -3.19 -19.84 12.30
N LEU A 255 -3.90 -19.49 11.22
CA LEU A 255 -5.12 -18.67 11.28
C LEU A 255 -6.22 -19.36 12.11
N ILE A 256 -6.21 -20.69 12.14
CA ILE A 256 -7.22 -21.52 12.78
C ILE A 256 -6.70 -22.22 14.05
N ALA A 257 -5.49 -21.91 14.50
CA ALA A 257 -4.95 -22.47 15.73
C ALA A 257 -5.81 -22.06 16.94
N GLU A 258 -6.31 -20.83 16.94
CA GLU A 258 -7.20 -20.29 17.99
C GLU A 258 -8.57 -21.00 18.02
N LEU A 259 -9.03 -21.54 16.89
CA LEU A 259 -10.23 -22.39 16.80
C LEU A 259 -10.04 -23.74 17.53
N HIS A 260 -8.84 -24.33 17.42
CA HIS A 260 -8.54 -25.65 18.01
C HIS A 260 -8.49 -25.61 19.54
N GLU A 261 -8.13 -24.47 20.14
CA GLU A 261 -8.06 -24.31 21.60
C GLU A 261 -9.44 -24.30 22.27
N GLN A 262 -10.50 -23.91 21.56
CA GLN A 262 -11.85 -23.83 22.13
C GLN A 262 -12.58 -25.17 22.15
N ASP A 263 -12.31 -26.05 21.19
CA ASP A 263 -12.87 -27.41 21.16
C ASP A 263 -11.79 -28.42 20.81
N THR A 264 -11.03 -28.82 21.84
CA THR A 264 -9.95 -29.81 21.72
C THR A 264 -10.45 -31.19 21.28
N SER A 265 -11.77 -31.43 21.24
CA SER A 265 -12.35 -32.66 20.70
C SER A 265 -12.47 -32.63 19.17
N PHE A 266 -12.33 -31.45 18.56
CA PHE A 266 -12.38 -31.24 17.11
C PHE A 266 -10.95 -31.21 16.54
N GLU A 267 -10.40 -32.38 16.26
CA GLU A 267 -9.03 -32.51 15.71
C GLU A 267 -8.92 -31.89 14.31
N ILE A 268 -8.17 -30.79 14.16
CA ILE A 268 -7.94 -30.15 12.84
C ILE A 268 -6.65 -30.71 12.25
N LYS A 269 -6.76 -31.33 11.07
CA LYS A 269 -5.64 -31.88 10.28
C LYS A 269 -5.47 -31.08 9.01
N SER A 270 -4.23 -30.72 8.71
CA SER A 270 -3.87 -30.18 7.42
C SER A 270 -4.04 -31.23 6.33
N TRP A 271 -4.42 -30.77 5.15
CA TRP A 271 -4.44 -31.56 3.95
C TRP A 271 -3.03 -32.01 3.56
N PRO A 272 -2.88 -33.21 2.98
CA PRO A 272 -1.68 -33.58 2.28
C PRO A 272 -1.54 -32.74 1.01
N GLU A 273 -0.36 -32.72 0.42
CA GLU A 273 -0.16 -32.09 -0.89
C GLU A 273 -1.09 -32.75 -1.93
N ALA A 274 -2.01 -31.98 -2.48
CA ALA A 274 -3.04 -32.45 -3.40
C ALA A 274 -3.41 -31.37 -4.43
N ASN A 275 -3.95 -31.82 -5.56
CA ASN A 275 -4.55 -30.95 -6.57
C ASN A 275 -6.03 -30.74 -6.24
N PHE A 276 -6.61 -29.63 -6.69
CA PHE A 276 -8.00 -29.29 -6.41
C PHE A 276 -8.72 -28.87 -7.69
N ILE A 277 -9.95 -29.36 -7.83
CA ILE A 277 -10.86 -28.99 -8.90
C ILE A 277 -11.96 -28.13 -8.31
N HIS A 278 -12.13 -26.95 -8.89
CA HIS A 278 -13.20 -26.02 -8.56
C HIS A 278 -14.29 -26.14 -9.63
N ASN A 279 -15.52 -26.37 -9.19
CA ASN A 279 -16.67 -26.45 -10.08
C ASN A 279 -17.77 -25.51 -9.59
N GLU A 280 -18.12 -24.54 -10.42
CA GLU A 280 -19.21 -23.60 -10.15
C GLU A 280 -20.34 -23.84 -11.15
N ASN A 281 -21.54 -24.05 -10.63
CA ASN A 281 -22.76 -24.01 -11.41
C ASN A 281 -23.73 -22.99 -10.79
N ARG A 282 -24.89 -22.81 -11.43
CA ARG A 282 -25.89 -21.84 -10.99
C ARG A 282 -26.33 -22.00 -9.53
N PHE A 283 -26.28 -23.22 -9.01
CA PHE A 283 -26.85 -23.59 -7.71
C PHE A 283 -25.80 -23.82 -6.64
N SER A 284 -24.58 -24.18 -7.02
CA SER A 284 -23.59 -24.67 -6.08
C SER A 284 -22.16 -24.38 -6.51
N TYR A 285 -21.30 -24.31 -5.50
CA TYR A 285 -19.86 -24.30 -5.66
C TYR A 285 -19.28 -25.52 -4.96
N THR A 286 -18.58 -26.35 -5.71
CA THR A 286 -17.96 -27.58 -5.21
C THR A 286 -16.45 -27.51 -5.37
N VAL A 287 -15.74 -27.90 -4.33
CA VAL A 287 -14.29 -28.10 -4.36
C VAL A 287 -13.99 -29.56 -4.06
N THR A 288 -13.24 -30.19 -4.94
CA THR A 288 -12.86 -31.60 -4.84
C THR A 288 -11.34 -31.71 -4.86
N GLY A 289 -10.75 -32.34 -3.84
CA GLY A 289 -9.35 -32.75 -3.85
C GLY A 289 -9.17 -33.97 -4.76
N VAL A 290 -8.17 -33.92 -5.64
CA VAL A 290 -7.81 -34.98 -6.59
C VAL A 290 -6.35 -35.35 -6.44
N ASP A 291 -5.99 -36.52 -6.98
CA ASP A 291 -4.64 -37.12 -6.89
C ASP A 291 -4.19 -37.39 -5.44
N ILE A 292 -5.15 -37.58 -4.53
CA ILE A 292 -4.90 -37.90 -3.12
C ILE A 292 -4.42 -39.35 -3.06
N GLN A 293 -3.12 -39.54 -2.78
CA GLN A 293 -2.60 -40.86 -2.46
C GLN A 293 -3.22 -41.37 -1.15
N ASP A 294 -3.15 -42.66 -0.85
CA ASP A 294 -3.66 -43.21 0.41
C ASP A 294 -2.94 -42.56 1.59
N THR A 295 -3.59 -41.55 2.17
CA THR A 295 -3.01 -40.65 3.19
C THR A 295 -3.31 -41.12 4.60
N GLY A 296 -4.11 -42.19 4.74
CA GLY A 296 -4.62 -42.65 6.03
C GLY A 296 -5.56 -41.65 6.73
N LEU A 297 -5.99 -40.58 6.05
CA LEU A 297 -6.94 -39.62 6.58
C LEU A 297 -8.37 -40.18 6.51
N SER A 298 -9.06 -40.20 7.66
CA SER A 298 -10.48 -40.55 7.74
C SER A 298 -11.40 -39.38 7.41
N ASP A 299 -10.90 -38.15 7.59
CA ASP A 299 -11.67 -36.91 7.48
C ASP A 299 -10.82 -35.78 6.88
N TYR A 300 -11.49 -34.86 6.21
CA TYR A 300 -10.90 -33.72 5.51
C TYR A 300 -11.45 -32.41 6.05
N ASN A 301 -10.57 -31.44 6.38
CA ASN A 301 -10.96 -30.17 6.99
C ASN A 301 -10.99 -29.05 5.96
N TRP A 302 -12.11 -28.34 5.90
CA TRP A 302 -12.33 -27.22 4.99
C TRP A 302 -12.58 -25.93 5.75
N LEU A 303 -12.06 -24.82 5.24
CA LEU A 303 -12.43 -23.49 5.66
C LEU A 303 -13.56 -22.95 4.79
N VAL A 304 -14.55 -22.35 5.44
CA VAL A 304 -15.65 -21.65 4.77
C VAL A 304 -15.93 -20.36 5.53
N TYR A 305 -16.02 -19.23 4.84
CA TYR A 305 -16.48 -17.98 5.42
C TYR A 305 -17.97 -17.77 5.12
N ALA A 306 -18.74 -17.34 6.13
CA ALA A 306 -20.13 -16.91 5.97
C ALA A 306 -20.37 -15.58 6.68
N THR A 307 -21.06 -14.64 6.03
CA THR A 307 -21.55 -13.43 6.72
C THR A 307 -22.66 -13.76 7.71
N PHE A 308 -22.95 -12.87 8.66
CA PHE A 308 -24.06 -13.04 9.60
C PHE A 308 -25.41 -13.27 8.91
N ASN A 309 -25.63 -12.68 7.74
CA ASN A 309 -26.87 -12.83 6.99
C ASN A 309 -27.06 -14.24 6.42
N ASN A 310 -25.97 -14.95 6.17
CA ASN A 310 -25.95 -16.26 5.51
C ASN A 310 -25.52 -17.40 6.43
N ALA A 311 -25.11 -17.09 7.67
CA ALA A 311 -24.60 -18.05 8.64
C ALA A 311 -25.60 -19.19 8.90
N GLU A 312 -26.87 -18.87 9.20
CA GLU A 312 -27.90 -19.89 9.44
C GLU A 312 -28.13 -20.77 8.20
N THR A 313 -28.13 -20.18 7.00
CA THR A 313 -28.29 -20.92 5.75
C THR A 313 -27.14 -21.90 5.54
N ILE A 314 -25.88 -21.48 5.73
CA ILE A 314 -24.70 -22.34 5.62
C ILE A 314 -24.70 -23.44 6.68
N GLU A 315 -25.02 -23.12 7.93
CA GLU A 315 -25.07 -24.11 9.03
C GLU A 315 -26.12 -25.18 8.76
N ASN A 316 -27.29 -24.81 8.24
CA ASN A 316 -28.33 -25.75 7.85
C ASN A 316 -27.88 -26.69 6.72
N GLN A 317 -27.04 -26.22 5.78
CA GLN A 317 -26.44 -27.09 4.76
C GLN A 317 -25.49 -28.11 5.38
N PHE A 318 -24.62 -27.69 6.31
CA PHE A 318 -23.72 -28.62 7.01
C PHE A 318 -24.48 -29.67 7.80
N ILE A 319 -25.51 -29.27 8.55
CA ILE A 319 -26.35 -30.19 9.33
C ILE A 319 -27.05 -31.19 8.42
N LYS A 320 -27.65 -30.72 7.31
CA LYS A 320 -28.35 -31.56 6.34
C LYS A 320 -27.43 -32.60 5.69
N ASN A 321 -26.17 -32.26 5.47
CA ASN A 321 -25.16 -33.14 4.88
C ASN A 321 -24.35 -33.92 5.94
N GLU A 322 -24.79 -33.87 7.21
CA GLU A 322 -24.14 -34.54 8.35
C GLU A 322 -22.66 -34.18 8.53
N HIS A 323 -22.26 -32.98 8.10
CA HIS A 323 -20.92 -32.46 8.29
C HIS A 323 -20.74 -31.93 9.71
N ARG A 324 -19.68 -32.37 10.39
CA ARG A 324 -19.27 -31.78 11.66
C ARG A 324 -18.56 -30.46 11.38
N TYR A 325 -18.83 -29.42 12.16
CA TYR A 325 -18.13 -28.15 12.02
C TYR A 325 -17.93 -27.46 13.36
N ILE A 326 -16.93 -26.59 13.40
CA ILE A 326 -16.75 -25.55 14.42
C ILE A 326 -16.76 -24.18 13.75
N LYS A 327 -17.03 -23.12 14.50
CA LYS A 327 -17.07 -21.75 13.99
C LYS A 327 -16.47 -20.75 14.96
N SER A 328 -15.84 -19.72 14.42
CA SER A 328 -15.35 -18.58 15.19
C SER A 328 -15.89 -17.26 14.64
N PRO A 329 -16.15 -16.27 15.49
CA PRO A 329 -16.42 -14.90 15.03
C PRO A 329 -15.29 -14.43 14.12
N PHE A 330 -15.65 -13.99 12.91
CA PHE A 330 -14.71 -13.54 11.90
C PHE A 330 -15.37 -12.47 11.03
N GLN A 331 -14.76 -11.28 11.00
CA GLN A 331 -15.24 -10.09 10.30
C GLN A 331 -16.72 -9.81 10.61
N HIS A 332 -17.56 -9.74 9.58
CA HIS A 332 -19.01 -9.55 9.66
C HIS A 332 -19.76 -10.88 9.62
N GLY A 333 -19.21 -11.92 10.25
CA GLY A 333 -19.72 -13.27 10.16
C GLY A 333 -18.95 -14.29 11.00
N TYR A 334 -18.79 -15.47 10.42
CA TYR A 334 -18.08 -16.59 11.02
C TYR A 334 -17.16 -17.27 10.00
N LEU A 335 -16.01 -17.73 10.50
CA LEU A 335 -15.13 -18.65 9.79
C LEU A 335 -15.38 -20.06 10.35
N TYR A 336 -15.70 -20.99 9.46
CA TYR A 336 -16.03 -22.36 9.80
C TYR A 336 -14.86 -23.28 9.45
N VAL A 337 -14.60 -24.26 10.31
CA VAL A 337 -13.85 -25.46 9.93
C VAL A 337 -14.84 -26.60 9.81
N VAL A 338 -15.00 -27.15 8.61
CA VAL A 338 -15.98 -28.19 8.27
C VAL A 338 -15.25 -29.49 7.98
N LYS A 339 -15.68 -30.58 8.61
CA LYS A 339 -15.16 -31.93 8.41
C LYS A 339 -16.05 -32.73 7.48
N THR A 340 -15.44 -33.28 6.43
CA THR A 340 -16.10 -34.17 5.47
C THR A 340 -15.38 -35.52 5.44
N GLN A 341 -16.11 -36.60 5.18
CA GLN A 341 -15.54 -37.95 5.02
C GLN A 341 -14.94 -38.15 3.61
N LEU A 342 -15.46 -37.42 2.63
CA LEU A 342 -14.95 -37.38 1.27
C LEU A 342 -14.05 -36.15 1.11
N PRO A 343 -13.06 -36.19 0.21
CA PRO A 343 -12.24 -35.03 -0.13
C PRO A 343 -13.00 -34.04 -1.01
N GLU A 344 -14.25 -33.75 -0.67
CA GLU A 344 -15.13 -32.83 -1.37
C GLU A 344 -16.00 -32.06 -0.39
N LEU A 345 -16.22 -30.76 -0.68
CA LEU A 345 -17.25 -29.96 -0.04
C LEU A 345 -18.01 -29.16 -1.10
N SER A 346 -19.34 -29.22 -1.02
CA SER A 346 -20.26 -28.47 -1.89
C SER A 346 -21.12 -27.54 -1.06
N ILE A 347 -21.22 -26.28 -1.49
CA ILE A 347 -22.06 -25.25 -0.89
C ILE A 347 -23.11 -24.82 -1.92
N ASP A 348 -24.39 -24.81 -1.53
CA ASP A 348 -25.48 -24.26 -2.32
C ASP A 348 -25.38 -22.73 -2.29
N THR A 349 -24.92 -22.14 -3.40
CA THR A 349 -24.69 -20.70 -3.55
C THR A 349 -25.93 -19.93 -4.01
N GLU A 350 -26.97 -20.60 -4.52
CA GLU A 350 -28.25 -19.95 -4.85
C GLU A 350 -28.98 -19.56 -3.58
N SER A 351 -29.03 -20.45 -2.58
CA SER A 351 -29.65 -20.18 -1.27
C SER A 351 -29.00 -19.02 -0.52
N LEU A 352 -27.71 -18.75 -0.78
CA LEU A 352 -26.95 -17.65 -0.19
C LEU A 352 -27.15 -16.32 -0.93
N ASN A 353 -27.90 -16.33 -2.04
CA ASN A 353 -28.07 -15.18 -2.94
C ASN A 353 -26.75 -14.57 -3.44
N LEU A 354 -25.66 -15.34 -3.46
CA LEU A 354 -24.34 -14.87 -3.90
C LEU A 354 -24.29 -14.67 -5.41
N ASN A 355 -24.93 -15.57 -6.14
CA ASN A 355 -24.95 -15.55 -7.61
C ASN A 355 -25.78 -14.37 -8.14
N ASN A 356 -26.95 -14.08 -7.57
CA ASN A 356 -27.83 -13.01 -8.04
C ASN A 356 -27.29 -11.58 -7.85
N GLN A 357 -26.18 -11.40 -7.12
CA GLN A 357 -25.58 -10.08 -6.90
C GLN A 357 -24.70 -9.67 -8.09
N LEU A 358 -23.82 -10.55 -8.59
CA LEU A 358 -22.84 -10.22 -9.64
C LEU A 358 -23.44 -10.12 -11.05
N PHE A 359 -24.61 -10.71 -11.32
CA PHE A 359 -25.21 -10.75 -12.68
C PHE A 359 -26.14 -9.59 -13.05
N SER A 360 -26.39 -8.62 -12.16
CA SER A 360 -27.22 -7.47 -12.54
C SER A 360 -26.39 -6.44 -13.31
N ASN A 361 -26.34 -6.55 -14.65
CA ASN A 361 -25.79 -5.53 -15.57
C ASN A 361 -26.54 -4.18 -15.55
N ALA A 362 -27.36 -3.94 -14.52
CA ALA A 362 -28.07 -2.69 -14.34
C ALA A 362 -27.09 -1.67 -13.76
N ARG A 363 -26.50 -0.85 -14.64
CA ARG A 363 -25.65 0.28 -14.25
C ARG A 363 -26.33 1.06 -13.11
N ASN A 364 -25.72 1.02 -11.92
CA ASN A 364 -26.27 1.66 -10.73
C ASN A 364 -26.09 3.18 -10.85
N THR A 365 -27.02 3.80 -11.59
CA THR A 365 -26.93 5.21 -12.00
C THR A 365 -26.85 6.14 -10.80
N LYS A 366 -27.45 5.75 -9.67
CA LYS A 366 -27.34 6.48 -8.40
C LYS A 366 -25.87 6.54 -7.93
N ILE A 367 -25.21 5.39 -7.80
CA ILE A 367 -23.81 5.29 -7.35
C ILE A 367 -22.87 5.98 -8.33
N LEU A 368 -23.10 5.82 -9.63
CA LEU A 368 -22.31 6.54 -10.63
C LEU A 368 -22.43 8.06 -10.49
N ASN A 369 -23.63 8.56 -10.17
CA ASN A 369 -23.85 9.98 -9.93
C ASN A 369 -23.21 10.44 -8.61
N GLU A 370 -23.25 9.62 -7.55
CA GLU A 370 -22.57 9.88 -6.28
C GLU A 370 -21.05 9.97 -6.49
N TYR A 371 -20.46 9.03 -7.21
CA TYR A 371 -19.04 9.04 -7.58
C TYR A 371 -18.66 10.28 -8.40
N LYS A 372 -19.47 10.64 -9.41
CA LYS A 372 -19.25 11.85 -10.21
C LYS A 372 -19.35 13.11 -9.36
N ALA A 373 -20.34 13.21 -8.49
CA ALA A 373 -20.52 14.34 -7.60
C ALA A 373 -19.36 14.47 -6.60
N TYR A 374 -18.87 13.34 -6.09
CA TYR A 374 -17.68 13.28 -5.25
C TYR A 374 -16.45 13.87 -5.97
N ASN A 375 -16.16 13.39 -7.19
CA ASN A 375 -15.00 13.86 -7.96
C ASN A 375 -15.14 15.34 -8.36
N GLN A 376 -16.32 15.78 -8.77
CA GLN A 376 -16.58 17.20 -9.08
C GLN A 376 -16.36 18.10 -7.87
N ASN A 377 -16.83 17.71 -6.70
CA ASN A 377 -16.63 18.46 -5.47
C ASN A 377 -15.13 18.53 -5.13
N ARG A 378 -14.44 17.39 -5.17
CA ARG A 378 -12.99 17.30 -4.97
C ARG A 378 -12.24 18.26 -5.91
N ASP A 379 -12.49 18.18 -7.21
CA ASP A 379 -11.80 19.00 -8.22
C ASP A 379 -12.05 20.49 -7.99
N SER A 380 -13.28 20.86 -7.64
CA SER A 380 -13.61 22.25 -7.31
C SER A 380 -12.86 22.75 -6.07
N LEU A 381 -12.60 21.89 -5.10
CA LEU A 381 -11.89 22.24 -3.87
C LEU A 381 -10.38 22.28 -4.08
N LEU A 382 -9.82 21.36 -4.86
CA LEU A 382 -8.42 21.39 -5.28
C LEU A 382 -8.13 22.68 -6.06
N ALA A 383 -8.98 23.03 -7.03
CA ALA A 383 -8.88 24.28 -7.77
C ALA A 383 -8.91 25.49 -6.82
N ARG A 384 -9.82 25.53 -5.84
CA ARG A 384 -9.85 26.60 -4.82
C ARG A 384 -8.59 26.64 -3.96
N PHE A 385 -8.02 25.50 -3.60
CA PHE A 385 -6.77 25.46 -2.82
C PHE A 385 -5.58 25.91 -3.66
N GLU A 386 -5.50 25.53 -4.93
CA GLU A 386 -4.50 26.01 -5.87
C GLU A 386 -4.63 27.51 -6.11
N GLU A 387 -5.86 28.01 -6.30
CA GLU A 387 -6.16 29.45 -6.37
C GLU A 387 -5.75 30.18 -5.10
N GLN A 388 -6.05 29.65 -3.92
CA GLN A 388 -5.63 30.25 -2.65
C GLN A 388 -4.11 30.23 -2.50
N ARG A 389 -3.43 29.14 -2.89
CA ARG A 389 -1.98 29.04 -2.84
C ARG A 389 -1.32 29.99 -3.85
N ALA A 390 -1.89 30.09 -5.05
CA ALA A 390 -1.46 31.04 -6.08
C ALA A 390 -1.72 32.47 -5.65
N ALA A 391 -2.86 32.77 -5.02
CA ALA A 391 -3.18 34.08 -4.46
C ALA A 391 -2.26 34.42 -3.29
N GLN A 392 -1.91 33.46 -2.44
CA GLN A 392 -0.95 33.64 -1.36
C GLN A 392 0.46 33.85 -1.91
N GLN A 393 0.86 33.12 -2.95
CA GLN A 393 2.11 33.34 -3.67
C GLN A 393 2.13 34.69 -4.40
N GLN A 394 1.04 35.09 -5.04
CA GLN A 394 0.90 36.39 -5.68
C GLN A 394 0.86 37.51 -4.66
N GLN A 395 0.27 37.31 -3.48
CA GLN A 395 0.30 38.27 -2.39
C GLN A 395 1.71 38.37 -1.81
N MET A 396 2.44 37.27 -1.69
CA MET A 396 3.86 37.28 -1.36
C MET A 396 4.69 37.97 -2.45
N GLN A 397 4.43 37.71 -3.72
CA GLN A 397 5.12 38.34 -4.85
C GLN A 397 4.77 39.81 -5.01
N ALA A 398 3.51 40.20 -4.80
CA ALA A 398 3.04 41.58 -4.83
C ALA A 398 3.48 42.33 -3.58
N SER A 399 3.58 41.67 -2.43
CA SER A 399 4.26 42.20 -1.24
C SER A 399 5.74 42.41 -1.55
N ASN A 400 6.43 41.44 -2.16
CA ASN A 400 7.83 41.54 -2.56
C ASN A 400 8.05 42.63 -3.64
N ALA A 401 7.15 42.76 -4.61
CA ALA A 401 7.19 43.77 -5.66
C ALA A 401 6.79 45.15 -5.14
N SER A 402 5.86 45.23 -4.19
CA SER A 402 5.54 46.47 -3.44
C SER A 402 6.71 46.88 -2.54
N LEU A 403 7.42 45.92 -1.94
CA LEU A 403 8.68 46.14 -1.22
C LEU A 403 9.79 46.59 -2.17
N GLU A 404 9.84 46.07 -3.39
CA GLU A 404 10.82 46.44 -4.42
C GLU A 404 10.51 47.83 -5.04
N LYS A 405 9.23 48.14 -5.26
CA LYS A 405 8.75 49.44 -5.73
C LYS A 405 8.82 50.49 -4.62
N ALA A 406 8.54 50.13 -3.36
CA ALA A 406 8.83 50.96 -2.20
C ALA A 406 10.36 51.14 -2.04
N ARG A 407 11.19 50.14 -2.34
CA ARG A 407 12.66 50.29 -2.44
C ARG A 407 13.10 51.27 -3.54
N LYS A 408 12.38 51.34 -4.67
CA LYS A 408 12.65 52.31 -5.77
C LYS A 408 12.06 53.71 -5.53
N ILE A 409 10.92 53.84 -4.85
CA ILE A 409 10.19 55.11 -4.61
C ILE A 409 10.60 55.79 -3.28
N SER A 410 11.05 55.02 -2.27
CA SER A 410 11.57 55.60 -1.01
C SER A 410 12.98 56.16 -1.17
N GLY A 411 13.08 57.23 -1.96
CA GLY A 411 14.11 58.25 -1.88
C GLY A 411 14.04 59.06 -0.58
N THR A 412 14.02 58.40 0.58
CA THR A 412 14.25 59.05 1.90
C THR A 412 15.63 58.66 2.40
N THR A 413 16.59 59.30 1.73
CA THR A 413 18.05 59.17 1.78
C THR A 413 18.70 59.69 3.08
N GLN A 414 17.97 59.95 4.18
CA GLN A 414 18.57 60.44 5.42
C GLN A 414 18.47 59.49 6.63
N HIS A 415 17.38 58.74 6.80
CA HIS A 415 17.28 57.82 7.95
C HIS A 415 17.98 56.47 7.69
N ARG A 416 17.92 55.96 6.45
CA ARG A 416 18.66 54.75 6.04
C ARG A 416 20.17 54.96 5.97
N LYS A 417 20.67 56.17 5.72
CA LYS A 417 22.12 56.46 5.78
C LYS A 417 22.68 56.38 7.20
N LYS A 418 21.83 56.54 8.22
CA LYS A 418 22.25 56.43 9.63
C LYS A 418 22.31 54.95 10.08
N ILE A 419 21.28 54.15 9.77
CA ILE A 419 21.25 52.72 10.13
C ILE A 419 22.18 51.86 9.24
N LYS A 420 22.37 52.19 7.94
CA LYS A 420 23.36 51.49 7.08
C LYS A 420 24.81 51.87 7.34
N ARG A 421 25.12 53.01 7.98
CA ARG A 421 26.51 53.39 8.30
C ARG A 421 26.94 53.02 9.72
N GLU A 422 26.01 52.80 10.64
CA GLU A 422 26.35 52.54 12.05
C GLU A 422 26.10 51.09 12.51
N THR A 423 25.43 50.24 11.72
CA THR A 423 25.00 48.91 12.22
C THR A 423 25.22 47.70 11.33
N VAL A 424 25.60 47.87 10.06
CA VAL A 424 25.98 46.74 9.18
C VAL A 424 27.46 46.89 8.87
N PRO A 425 28.37 46.17 9.58
CA PRO A 425 29.77 46.12 9.19
C PRO A 425 29.89 45.70 7.72
N ASP A 426 30.89 46.23 7.02
CA ASP A 426 31.12 45.99 5.60
C ASP A 426 31.68 44.57 5.36
N PHE A 427 30.88 43.53 5.63
CA PHE A 427 31.29 42.13 5.46
C PHE A 427 31.30 41.70 3.98
N ARG A 428 30.68 42.48 3.09
CA ARG A 428 30.47 42.12 1.67
C ARG A 428 31.70 42.33 0.79
N THR A 429 32.77 42.89 1.34
CA THR A 429 34.03 43.10 0.62
C THR A 429 35.07 42.02 0.88
N LYS A 430 34.75 41.06 1.77
CA LYS A 430 35.61 39.93 2.10
C LYS A 430 34.99 38.62 1.61
N ASP A 431 35.80 37.83 0.91
CA ASP A 431 35.42 36.50 0.43
C ASP A 431 35.20 35.48 1.55
N THR A 432 35.61 35.79 2.78
CA THR A 432 35.47 34.94 3.96
C THR A 432 34.68 35.61 5.08
N VAL A 433 33.87 34.81 5.77
CA VAL A 433 33.06 35.26 6.91
C VAL A 433 33.95 35.83 8.02
N ASP A 434 33.68 37.07 8.41
CA ASP A 434 34.17 37.65 9.66
C ASP A 434 33.22 37.26 10.81
N SER A 435 33.54 36.16 11.50
CA SER A 435 32.65 35.55 12.49
C SER A 435 32.23 36.52 13.60
N THR A 436 33.15 37.40 14.06
CA THR A 436 32.86 38.39 15.10
C THR A 436 31.88 39.45 14.61
N ALA A 437 32.09 39.94 13.38
CA ALA A 437 31.21 40.95 12.80
C ALA A 437 29.80 40.40 12.54
N TRP A 438 29.71 39.17 12.03
CA TRP A 438 28.44 38.50 11.78
C TRP A 438 27.69 38.13 13.07
N LEU A 439 28.38 37.65 14.10
CA LEU A 439 27.77 37.36 15.41
C LEU A 439 27.21 38.62 16.07
N ASN A 440 27.95 39.74 16.02
CA ASN A 440 27.49 41.03 16.53
C ASN A 440 26.30 41.59 15.75
N TYR A 441 26.28 41.38 14.43
CA TYR A 441 25.15 41.75 13.59
C TYR A 441 23.91 40.93 13.96
N TYR A 442 24.03 39.61 14.04
CA TYR A 442 22.92 38.74 14.45
C TYR A 442 22.42 39.04 15.86
N ALA A 443 23.30 39.34 16.82
CA ALA A 443 22.92 39.76 18.18
C ALA A 443 21.98 40.98 18.15
N LYS A 444 22.36 42.01 17.39
CA LYS A 444 21.58 43.25 17.26
C LYS A 444 20.25 43.02 16.54
N MET A 445 20.26 42.24 15.46
CA MET A 445 19.04 41.93 14.70
C MET A 445 18.08 41.08 15.52
N ASN A 446 18.58 40.13 16.32
CA ASN A 446 17.76 39.32 17.22
C ASN A 446 17.12 40.18 18.32
N GLN A 447 17.86 41.10 18.93
CA GLN A 447 17.32 42.06 19.92
C GLN A 447 16.25 42.98 19.33
N ALA A 448 16.37 43.32 18.05
CA ALA A 448 15.39 44.13 17.33
C ALA A 448 14.16 43.33 16.83
N GLY A 449 14.11 42.01 17.05
CA GLY A 449 13.05 41.14 16.53
C GLY A 449 13.13 40.87 15.02
N GLU A 450 14.25 41.21 14.37
CA GLU A 450 14.46 41.11 12.92
C GLU A 450 15.30 39.88 12.53
N LYS A 451 15.15 38.77 13.27
CA LYS A 451 15.90 37.51 13.04
C LYS A 451 15.79 37.00 11.60
N ALA A 452 14.61 37.10 10.98
CA ALA A 452 14.40 36.70 9.58
C ALA A 452 15.25 37.51 8.59
N VAL A 453 15.40 38.81 8.85
CA VAL A 453 16.21 39.71 8.01
C VAL A 453 17.68 39.34 8.11
N ALA A 454 18.16 38.98 9.31
CA ALA A 454 19.54 38.52 9.50
C ALA A 454 19.83 37.25 8.69
N TRP A 455 18.96 36.25 8.77
CA TRP A 455 19.09 35.00 8.02
C TRP A 455 19.02 35.18 6.50
N GLN A 456 18.12 36.03 6.01
CA GLN A 456 18.07 36.35 4.58
C GLN A 456 19.33 37.10 4.12
N THR A 457 19.85 38.02 4.94
CA THR A 457 21.08 38.75 4.63
C THR A 457 22.28 37.81 4.53
N PHE A 458 22.35 36.83 5.43
CA PHE A 458 23.39 35.81 5.40
C PHE A 458 23.25 34.88 4.19
N LYS A 459 22.04 34.44 3.85
CA LYS A 459 21.79 33.64 2.64
C LYS A 459 22.30 34.34 1.37
N THR A 460 21.98 35.61 1.19
CA THR A 460 22.49 36.40 0.04
C THR A 460 24.01 36.53 0.06
N TYR A 461 24.64 36.71 1.23
CA TYR A 461 26.10 36.74 1.31
C TYR A 461 26.73 35.40 0.90
N ILE A 462 26.13 34.27 1.29
CA ILE A 462 26.61 32.93 0.89
C ILE A 462 26.40 32.66 -0.60
N GLU A 463 25.33 33.18 -1.21
CA GLU A 463 25.11 33.11 -2.66
C GLU A 463 26.23 33.81 -3.43
N ASP A 464 26.70 34.96 -2.93
CA ASP A 464 27.83 35.70 -3.52
C ASP A 464 29.20 35.08 -3.18
N HIS A 465 29.33 34.40 -2.03
CA HIS A 465 30.59 33.83 -1.52
C HIS A 465 30.43 32.39 -0.97
N PRO A 466 30.21 31.38 -1.84
CA PRO A 466 29.83 30.02 -1.44
C PRO A 466 31.02 29.13 -1.03
N SER A 467 31.90 29.61 -0.14
CA SER A 467 32.98 28.76 0.40
C SER A 467 32.47 27.79 1.47
N LYS A 468 33.19 26.69 1.67
CA LYS A 468 32.88 25.69 2.70
C LYS A 468 32.84 26.32 4.09
N GLU A 469 33.82 27.16 4.40
CA GLU A 469 33.95 27.85 5.68
C GLU A 469 32.75 28.79 5.91
N ASN A 470 32.34 29.51 4.87
CA ASN A 470 31.22 30.43 4.95
C ASN A 470 29.89 29.67 5.15
N ILE A 471 29.69 28.56 4.43
CA ILE A 471 28.49 27.73 4.58
C ILE A 471 28.43 27.09 5.97
N LEU A 472 29.55 26.56 6.48
CA LEU A 472 29.61 25.94 7.82
C LEU A 472 29.37 26.93 8.95
N PHE A 473 29.66 28.22 8.76
CA PHE A 473 29.35 29.25 9.75
C PHE A 473 27.84 29.36 10.07
N SER A 474 26.96 28.90 9.16
CA SER A 474 25.52 28.79 9.45
C SER A 474 25.22 27.95 10.70
N GLU A 475 26.02 26.93 11.00
CA GLU A 475 25.86 26.10 12.19
C GLU A 475 26.16 26.87 13.47
N GLN A 476 27.22 27.68 13.46
CA GLN A 476 27.59 28.53 14.60
C GLN A 476 26.50 29.58 14.88
N LEU A 477 25.91 30.17 13.83
CA LEU A 477 24.79 31.10 13.97
C LEU A 477 23.55 30.41 14.55
N ALA A 478 23.22 29.23 14.04
CA ALA A 478 22.08 28.44 14.52
C ALA A 478 22.26 27.96 15.96
N GLY A 479 23.47 27.59 16.38
CA GLY A 479 23.75 27.17 17.75
C GLY A 479 23.52 28.27 18.80
N ILE A 480 23.67 29.54 18.40
CA ILE A 480 23.50 30.69 19.32
C ILE A 480 22.10 31.29 19.22
N TYR A 481 21.58 31.45 18.01
CA TYR A 481 20.34 32.19 17.77
C TYR A 481 19.18 31.32 17.30
N GLY A 482 19.41 30.04 16.99
CA GLY A 482 18.48 29.15 16.32
C GLY A 482 18.25 29.51 14.85
N TYR A 483 17.77 28.56 14.06
CA TYR A 483 17.26 28.85 12.72
C TYR A 483 16.02 29.75 12.80
N ASN A 484 15.75 30.48 11.72
CA ASN A 484 14.57 31.33 11.63
C ASN A 484 13.27 30.52 11.44
N SER A 485 13.35 29.40 10.73
CA SER A 485 12.23 28.49 10.45
C SER A 485 12.76 27.09 10.17
N ASP A 486 11.88 26.09 10.25
CA ASP A 486 12.19 24.70 9.87
C ASP A 486 12.61 24.60 8.39
N THR A 487 12.10 25.49 7.54
CA THR A 487 12.51 25.58 6.13
C THR A 487 13.96 26.03 5.99
N ASP A 488 14.40 27.00 6.82
CA ASP A 488 15.79 27.43 6.84
C ASP A 488 16.70 26.38 7.46
N GLU A 489 16.26 25.67 8.50
CA GLU A 489 16.99 24.53 9.05
C GLU A 489 17.24 23.47 7.98
N LYS A 490 16.20 23.11 7.21
CA LYS A 490 16.30 22.15 6.11
C LYS A 490 17.27 22.59 5.03
N TYR A 491 17.17 23.84 4.60
CA TYR A 491 18.08 24.42 3.62
C TYR A 491 19.54 24.37 4.10
N TRP A 492 19.83 24.86 5.30
CA TRP A 492 21.21 24.98 5.77
C TRP A 492 21.85 23.64 6.09
N THR A 493 21.11 22.71 6.71
CA THR A 493 21.63 21.37 7.00
C THR A 493 21.93 20.58 5.72
N GLY A 494 21.12 20.73 4.66
CA GLY A 494 21.43 20.18 3.34
C GLY A 494 22.71 20.77 2.75
N ARG A 495 22.85 22.10 2.76
CA ARG A 495 24.05 22.79 2.27
C ARG A 495 25.31 22.42 3.05
N GLN A 496 25.21 22.25 4.37
CA GLN A 496 26.31 21.80 5.22
C GLN A 496 26.76 20.38 4.84
N TYR A 497 25.81 19.45 4.63
CA TYR A 497 26.08 18.08 4.20
C TYR A 497 26.77 18.02 2.84
N GLU A 498 26.37 18.86 1.89
CA GLU A 498 26.98 18.91 0.55
C GLU A 498 28.46 19.31 0.58
N VAL A 499 28.85 20.21 1.49
CA VAL A 499 30.21 20.79 1.52
C VAL A 499 31.11 20.22 2.62
N SER A 500 30.57 19.41 3.54
CA SER A 500 31.30 18.92 4.70
C SER A 500 31.10 17.43 4.95
N ASP A 501 32.24 16.79 5.13
CA ASP A 501 32.38 15.38 5.47
C ASP A 501 32.73 15.18 6.97
N SER A 502 32.41 16.16 7.82
CA SER A 502 32.65 16.07 9.26
C SER A 502 31.60 15.19 9.96
N LEU A 503 32.02 14.40 10.95
CA LEU A 503 31.12 13.51 11.71
C LEU A 503 29.88 14.23 12.30
N PRO A 504 29.98 15.44 12.91
CA PRO A 504 28.81 16.12 13.45
C PRO A 504 27.76 16.45 12.38
N VAL A 505 28.18 16.96 11.22
CA VAL A 505 27.30 17.29 10.10
C VAL A 505 26.60 16.03 9.57
N LEU A 506 27.37 14.95 9.36
CA LEU A 506 26.82 13.69 8.87
C LEU A 506 25.81 13.07 9.87
N LYS A 507 26.15 13.01 11.17
CA LYS A 507 25.26 12.51 12.23
C LYS A 507 23.98 13.33 12.32
N LYS A 508 24.09 14.67 12.24
CA LYS A 508 22.94 15.59 12.25
C LYS A 508 22.06 15.38 11.03
N TYR A 509 22.64 15.25 9.84
CA TYR A 509 21.90 15.03 8.61
C TYR A 509 21.13 13.70 8.64
N VAL A 510 21.78 12.60 9.01
CA VAL A 510 21.10 11.29 9.17
C VAL A 510 19.98 11.38 10.19
N LYS A 511 20.23 11.99 11.36
CA LYS A 511 19.20 12.12 12.41
C LYS A 511 17.94 12.87 11.93
N LEU A 512 18.10 13.90 11.11
CA LEU A 512 16.98 14.74 10.66
C LEU A 512 16.27 14.17 9.43
N TYR A 513 16.97 13.42 8.57
CA TYR A 513 16.48 13.07 7.24
C TYR A 513 16.47 11.57 6.93
N ASN A 514 16.71 10.70 7.91
CA ASN A 514 16.54 9.26 7.74
C ASN A 514 15.05 8.90 7.66
N ASN A 515 14.51 8.95 6.44
CA ASN A 515 13.13 8.58 6.11
C ASN A 515 13.07 7.97 4.69
N PRO A 516 11.99 7.26 4.34
CA PRO A 516 11.86 6.61 3.02
C PRO A 516 11.99 7.56 1.82
N GLY A 517 11.59 8.83 1.97
CA GLY A 517 11.70 9.84 0.91
C GLY A 517 13.13 10.30 0.61
N ASN A 518 14.13 9.90 1.40
CA ASN A 518 15.53 10.33 1.26
C ASN A 518 16.55 9.17 1.28
N GLN A 519 16.10 7.95 0.95
CA GLN A 519 16.90 6.71 1.04
C GLN A 519 18.29 6.81 0.40
N SER A 520 18.40 7.38 -0.81
CA SER A 520 19.68 7.43 -1.53
C SER A 520 20.71 8.35 -0.87
N GLU A 521 20.30 9.52 -0.37
CA GLU A 521 21.23 10.42 0.31
C GLU A 521 21.60 9.92 1.70
N ILE A 522 20.68 9.22 2.37
CA ILE A 522 20.96 8.60 3.67
C ILE A 522 21.90 7.41 3.52
N GLU A 523 21.76 6.59 2.48
CA GLU A 523 22.73 5.53 2.16
C GLU A 523 24.15 6.11 2.03
N LYS A 524 24.29 7.21 1.27
CA LYS A 524 25.58 7.91 1.10
C LYS A 524 26.09 8.46 2.43
N ALA A 525 25.24 9.09 3.23
CA ALA A 525 25.62 9.67 4.51
C ALA A 525 26.06 8.61 5.52
N LEU A 526 25.31 7.50 5.64
CA LEU A 526 25.64 6.36 6.49
C LEU A 526 26.94 5.68 6.06
N LYS A 527 27.14 5.48 4.75
CA LYS A 527 28.40 4.95 4.22
C LYS A 527 29.58 5.86 4.59
N ARG A 528 29.45 7.18 4.41
CA ARG A 528 30.49 8.15 4.80
C ARG A 528 30.76 8.15 6.31
N LEU A 529 29.72 7.99 7.14
CA LEU A 529 29.87 7.86 8.59
C LEU A 529 30.66 6.61 8.96
N TYR A 530 30.25 5.46 8.44
CA TYR A 530 30.91 4.18 8.67
C TYR A 530 32.40 4.22 8.25
N LEU A 531 32.69 4.74 7.06
CA LEU A 531 34.07 4.84 6.57
C LEU A 531 34.97 5.77 7.41
N LYS A 532 34.39 6.74 8.12
CA LYS A 532 35.14 7.71 8.94
C LYS A 532 35.25 7.31 10.40
N GLU A 533 34.20 6.69 10.92
CA GLU A 533 34.08 6.24 12.29
C GLU A 533 33.54 4.80 12.24
N PRO A 534 34.42 3.80 11.95
CA PRO A 534 34.05 2.39 11.80
C PRO A 534 33.78 1.78 13.18
N THR A 535 32.70 2.24 13.80
CA THR A 535 32.15 1.69 15.03
C THR A 535 31.04 0.72 14.68
N THR A 536 30.86 -0.27 15.54
CA THR A 536 29.75 -1.23 15.47
C THR A 536 28.39 -0.55 15.23
N ALA A 537 28.13 0.58 15.90
CA ALA A 537 26.87 1.31 15.73
C ALA A 537 26.68 1.92 14.33
N ASN A 538 27.75 2.48 13.75
CA ASN A 538 27.68 3.06 12.40
C ASN A 538 27.65 1.98 11.31
N GLU A 539 28.38 0.89 11.52
CA GLU A 539 28.34 -0.29 10.65
C GLU A 539 26.94 -0.93 10.66
N HIS A 540 26.37 -1.15 11.84
CA HIS A 540 25.00 -1.62 12.00
C HIS A 540 24.01 -0.69 11.29
N ALA A 541 24.06 0.62 11.54
CA ALA A 541 23.13 1.57 10.93
C ALA A 541 23.22 1.57 9.39
N TYR A 542 24.43 1.47 8.84
CA TYR A 542 24.64 1.36 7.40
C TYR A 542 24.10 0.04 6.84
N LEU A 543 24.46 -1.10 7.44
CA LEU A 543 24.03 -2.41 6.98
C LEU A 543 22.52 -2.61 7.13
N ALA A 544 21.92 -2.17 8.24
CA ALA A 544 20.46 -2.20 8.43
C ALA A 544 19.74 -1.42 7.32
N HIS A 545 20.25 -0.24 6.96
CA HIS A 545 19.70 0.56 5.86
C HIS A 545 19.82 -0.15 4.50
N LEU A 546 20.97 -0.78 4.22
CA LEU A 546 21.15 -1.55 3.00
C LEU A 546 20.25 -2.78 2.94
N ILE A 547 20.14 -3.52 4.04
CA ILE A 547 19.26 -4.70 4.15
C ILE A 547 17.82 -4.32 3.83
N GLN A 548 17.36 -3.17 4.34
CA GLN A 548 15.99 -2.71 4.17
C GLN A 548 15.70 -2.16 2.76
N TYR A 549 16.60 -1.36 2.19
CA TYR A 549 16.31 -0.57 0.98
C TYR A 549 17.14 -0.95 -0.25
N ASN A 550 18.26 -1.68 -0.08
CA ASN A 550 19.17 -2.05 -1.16
C ASN A 550 19.84 -3.42 -0.91
N PRO A 551 19.05 -4.52 -0.87
CA PRO A 551 19.53 -5.85 -0.45
C PRO A 551 20.64 -6.40 -1.37
N ARG A 552 20.67 -5.98 -2.65
CA ARG A 552 21.77 -6.36 -3.58
C ARG A 552 23.10 -5.75 -3.16
N LEU A 553 23.11 -4.47 -2.78
CA LEU A 553 24.33 -3.84 -2.26
C LEU A 553 24.70 -4.40 -0.89
N ALA A 554 23.70 -4.70 -0.05
CA ALA A 554 23.89 -5.38 1.24
C ALA A 554 24.66 -6.70 1.06
N LEU A 555 24.24 -7.55 0.11
CA LEU A 555 24.93 -8.81 -0.21
C LEU A 555 26.40 -8.59 -0.56
N SER A 556 26.72 -7.54 -1.33
CA SER A 556 28.10 -7.26 -1.72
C SER A 556 28.98 -6.82 -0.54
N GLU A 557 28.44 -6.01 0.37
CA GLU A 557 29.15 -5.54 1.56
C GLU A 557 29.29 -6.67 2.61
N LEU A 558 28.26 -7.52 2.75
CA LEU A 558 28.22 -8.65 3.68
C LEU A 558 29.01 -9.87 3.20
N SER A 559 29.32 -9.97 1.90
CA SER A 559 29.91 -11.18 1.30
C SER A 559 31.27 -11.58 1.89
N ASN A 560 32.00 -10.62 2.47
CA ASN A 560 33.32 -10.82 3.07
C ASN A 560 33.28 -10.81 4.61
N LEU A 561 32.11 -10.64 5.23
CA LEU A 561 31.96 -10.61 6.68
C LEU A 561 31.62 -12.02 7.21
N PRO A 562 32.45 -12.58 8.10
CA PRO A 562 32.21 -13.91 8.65
C PRO A 562 31.17 -13.84 9.78
N ALA A 563 30.23 -14.79 9.80
CA ALA A 563 29.08 -14.79 10.70
C ALA A 563 29.45 -14.92 12.20
N ASP A 564 30.64 -15.43 12.50
CA ASP A 564 31.17 -15.67 13.85
C ASP A 564 31.97 -14.48 14.43
N ASN A 565 32.15 -13.39 13.66
CA ASN A 565 32.92 -12.21 14.09
C ASN A 565 32.22 -10.89 13.74
N THR A 566 30.97 -10.72 14.18
CA THR A 566 30.21 -9.47 13.98
C THR A 566 29.54 -9.01 15.26
N GLU A 567 30.37 -8.52 16.19
CA GLU A 567 29.90 -7.86 17.41
C GLU A 567 28.94 -6.72 17.03
N GLY A 568 27.66 -6.84 17.44
CA GLY A 568 26.59 -5.87 17.22
C GLY A 568 25.75 -6.00 15.94
N LEU A 569 25.88 -7.09 15.18
CA LEU A 569 24.96 -7.46 14.08
C LEU A 569 24.01 -8.62 14.43
N SER A 570 23.96 -9.04 15.71
CA SER A 570 23.07 -10.10 16.19
C SER A 570 21.62 -9.88 15.77
N ASP A 571 21.13 -8.65 15.95
CA ASP A 571 19.73 -8.28 15.72
C ASP A 571 19.40 -8.23 14.21
N LEU A 572 20.41 -8.20 13.34
CA LEU A 572 20.27 -8.27 11.89
C LEU A 572 20.48 -9.68 11.34
N SER A 573 20.91 -10.64 12.18
CA SER A 573 21.34 -11.97 11.73
C SER A 573 20.24 -12.73 10.98
N ALA A 574 18.98 -12.58 11.41
CA ALA A 574 17.84 -13.18 10.72
C ALA A 574 17.63 -12.58 9.31
N SER A 575 17.69 -11.26 9.21
CA SER A 575 17.56 -10.54 7.94
C SER A 575 18.73 -10.84 6.99
N ILE A 576 19.95 -10.86 7.51
CA ILE A 576 21.16 -11.23 6.75
C ILE A 576 21.05 -12.66 6.22
N ALA A 577 20.65 -13.61 7.08
CA ALA A 577 20.44 -15.00 6.69
C ALA A 577 19.41 -15.14 5.56
N LYS A 578 18.29 -14.41 5.65
CA LYS A 578 17.23 -14.39 4.63
C LYS A 578 17.75 -13.86 3.30
N ILE A 579 18.48 -12.74 3.28
CA ILE A 579 18.98 -12.15 2.02
C ILE A 579 20.00 -13.10 1.35
N PHE A 580 20.88 -13.77 2.11
CA PHE A 580 21.77 -14.78 1.54
C PHE A 580 21.00 -16.01 0.99
N ALA A 581 19.93 -16.43 1.65
CA ALA A 581 19.09 -17.53 1.17
C ALA A 581 18.36 -17.17 -0.14
N GLU A 582 17.88 -15.92 -0.27
CA GLU A 582 17.27 -15.41 -1.50
C GLU A 582 18.25 -15.39 -2.67
N ASP A 583 19.53 -15.08 -2.41
CA ASP A 583 20.62 -15.17 -3.39
C ASP A 583 21.17 -16.59 -3.57
N LYS A 584 20.52 -17.60 -2.97
CA LYS A 584 20.91 -19.02 -3.02
C LYS A 584 22.30 -19.33 -2.44
N GLN A 585 22.86 -18.42 -1.63
CA GLN A 585 24.10 -18.65 -0.89
C GLN A 585 23.80 -19.36 0.45
N TYR A 586 23.32 -20.62 0.36
CA TYR A 586 22.81 -21.36 1.53
C TYR A 586 23.86 -21.65 2.61
N ASP A 587 25.15 -21.73 2.25
CA ASP A 587 26.27 -21.82 3.21
C ASP A 587 26.28 -20.62 4.16
N LYS A 588 26.21 -19.41 3.59
CA LYS A 588 26.21 -18.16 4.35
C LYS A 588 24.88 -17.94 5.07
N ALA A 589 23.77 -18.26 4.42
CA ALA A 589 22.44 -18.18 5.03
C ALA A 589 22.39 -19.00 6.33
N TYR A 590 22.84 -20.25 6.28
CA TYR A 590 22.90 -21.12 7.46
C TYR A 590 23.88 -20.60 8.52
N ALA A 591 25.07 -20.13 8.12
CA ALA A 591 26.06 -19.59 9.05
C ALA A 591 25.50 -18.41 9.87
N TRP A 592 24.77 -17.50 9.22
CA TRP A 592 24.08 -16.38 9.87
C TRP A 592 22.84 -16.82 10.66
N ALA A 593 22.10 -17.81 10.18
CA ALA A 593 20.95 -18.37 10.89
C ALA A 593 21.31 -19.04 12.21
N LYS A 594 22.57 -19.46 12.40
CA LYS A 594 23.06 -20.01 13.68
C LYS A 594 23.26 -18.94 14.75
N GLN A 595 23.30 -17.66 14.37
CA GLN A 595 23.52 -16.54 15.28
C GLN A 595 22.21 -15.96 15.85
N THR A 596 21.06 -16.49 15.45
CA THR A 596 19.74 -16.02 15.88
C THR A 596 18.79 -17.19 16.10
N ASP A 597 17.83 -17.02 17.01
CA ASP A 597 16.73 -17.95 17.23
C ASP A 597 15.49 -17.62 16.37
N ASP A 598 15.48 -16.46 15.68
CA ASP A 598 14.36 -15.98 14.86
C ASP A 598 14.20 -16.76 13.54
N ILE A 599 15.20 -17.56 13.16
CA ILE A 599 15.09 -18.51 12.05
C ILE A 599 14.69 -19.88 12.61
N PRO A 600 13.52 -20.43 12.23
CA PRO A 600 13.09 -21.74 12.68
C PRO A 600 14.12 -22.84 12.41
N VAL A 601 14.20 -23.82 13.30
CA VAL A 601 15.13 -24.97 13.16
C VAL A 601 14.89 -25.71 11.84
N VAL A 602 13.63 -25.83 11.40
CA VAL A 602 13.26 -26.47 10.13
C VAL A 602 13.88 -25.71 8.94
N THR A 603 13.75 -24.39 8.89
CA THR A 603 14.37 -23.55 7.84
C THR A 603 15.89 -23.65 7.85
N ARG A 604 16.52 -23.75 9.02
CA ARG A 604 17.96 -23.99 9.15
C ARG A 604 18.36 -25.34 8.55
N LEU A 605 17.58 -26.40 8.79
CA LEU A 605 17.80 -27.73 8.24
C LEU A 605 17.58 -27.79 6.72
N GLU A 606 16.60 -27.05 6.20
CA GLU A 606 16.37 -26.92 4.75
C GLU A 606 17.53 -26.21 4.04
N TRP A 607 18.06 -25.13 4.62
CA TRP A 607 19.23 -24.47 4.04
C TRP A 607 20.46 -25.38 4.13
N LEU A 608 20.64 -26.11 5.24
CA LEU A 608 21.71 -27.08 5.39
C LEU A 608 21.62 -28.24 4.37
N SER A 609 20.43 -28.72 4.02
CA SER A 609 20.28 -29.76 3.00
C SER A 609 20.67 -29.22 1.60
N LYS A 610 20.28 -27.98 1.29
CA LYS A 610 20.60 -27.30 0.03
C LYS A 610 22.06 -26.88 -0.13
N GLN A 611 22.91 -27.04 0.88
CA GLN A 611 24.36 -26.89 0.77
C GLN A 611 25.04 -28.10 0.13
N ASN A 612 24.39 -29.27 0.22
CA ASN A 612 24.95 -30.56 -0.20
C ASN A 612 24.47 -31.00 -1.59
N ASP A 613 23.65 -30.19 -2.25
CA ASP A 613 23.22 -30.31 -3.65
C ASP A 613 23.99 -29.31 -4.52
#